data_AF-A0A1V3SET2-F1
#
_entry.id   AF-A0A1V3SET2-F1
#
_cell.length_a   1.000
_cell.length_b   1.000
_cell.length_c   1.000
_cell.angle_alpha   90.00
_cell.angle_beta   90.00
_cell.angle_gamma   90.00
#
_symmetry.space_group_name_H-M   'P 1'
#
loop_
_entity.id
_entity.type
_entity.pdbx_description
1 polymer ?
#
loop_
_entity_poly.entity_id
_entity_poly.type
_entity_poly.pdbx_seq_one_letter_code
_entity_poly.pdbx_strand_id
1 'polypeptide(L)'
;MLEYVIDKLICLLGPIATLSKEKRDLKDNALRSISTALLETKLYYRDLEKGKPRNMDVEAQLSKYWGAAAIPLRHIDEELAMTCEYKADFWTNPENWSAEEIKRVGIKLEDVSKAYRSIAMPRFSNVARKASSA
;
A
#
# COMPACT_ATOMS: atom_id res chain seq x y z
N MET A 1 -36.38 32.53 -3.48
CA MET A 1 -35.27 32.21 -2.55
C MET A 1 -35.01 30.72 -2.47
N LEU A 2 -36.04 29.88 -2.27
CA LEU A 2 -35.88 28.42 -2.21
C LEU A 2 -35.40 27.78 -3.54
N GLU A 3 -35.95 28.22 -4.68
CA GLU A 3 -35.52 27.72 -6.01
C GLU A 3 -34.05 28.02 -6.31
N TYR A 4 -33.57 29.22 -5.98
CA TYR A 4 -32.16 29.59 -6.12
C TYR A 4 -31.23 28.68 -5.30
N VAL A 5 -31.66 28.29 -4.10
CA VAL A 5 -30.91 27.35 -3.26
C VAL A 5 -30.92 25.95 -3.87
N ILE A 6 -32.05 25.49 -4.39
CA ILE A 6 -32.18 24.18 -5.05
C ILE A 6 -31.31 24.11 -6.31
N ASP A 7 -31.32 25.12 -7.16
CA ASP A 7 -30.49 25.17 -8.38
C ASP A 7 -29.00 25.13 -8.05
N LYS A 8 -28.58 25.86 -7.02
CA LYS A 8 -27.19 25.82 -6.54
C LYS A 8 -26.80 24.44 -6.02
N LEU A 9 -27.69 23.75 -5.30
CA LEU A 9 -27.45 22.39 -4.82
C LEU A 9 -27.35 21.38 -5.97
N ILE A 10 -28.23 21.50 -6.98
CA ILE A 10 -28.19 20.64 -8.18
C ILE A 10 -26.86 20.82 -8.94
N CYS A 11 -26.38 22.06 -9.07
CA CYS A 11 -25.10 22.35 -9.70
C CYS A 11 -23.90 21.72 -8.97
N LEU A 12 -24.01 21.48 -7.66
CA LEU A 12 -22.95 20.88 -6.86
C LEU A 12 -22.92 19.34 -6.95
N LEU A 13 -24.03 18.69 -7.32
CA LEU A 13 -24.11 17.22 -7.39
C LEU A 13 -23.11 16.62 -8.38
N GLY A 14 -22.94 17.23 -9.56
CA GLY A 14 -22.00 16.79 -10.58
C GLY A 14 -20.54 16.81 -10.09
N PRO A 15 -20.00 17.96 -9.66
CA PRO A 15 -18.67 18.06 -9.08
C PRO A 15 -18.43 17.12 -7.89
N ILE A 16 -19.41 16.98 -6.99
CA ILE A 16 -19.30 16.07 -5.84
C ILE A 16 -19.18 14.60 -6.28
N ALA A 17 -19.99 14.18 -7.26
CA ALA A 17 -19.92 12.82 -7.81
C ALA A 17 -18.56 12.55 -8.46
N THR A 18 -18.04 13.50 -9.25
CA THR A 18 -16.71 13.40 -9.87
C THR A 18 -15.60 13.28 -8.82
N LEU A 19 -15.58 14.14 -7.81
CA LEU A 19 -14.58 14.09 -6.73
C LEU A 19 -14.64 12.75 -5.96
N SER A 20 -15.85 12.22 -5.74
CA SER A 20 -16.01 10.91 -5.07
C SER A 20 -15.43 9.77 -5.91
N LYS A 21 -15.65 9.80 -7.22
CA LYS A 21 -15.08 8.82 -8.17
C LYS A 21 -13.56 8.91 -8.20
N GLU A 22 -12.99 10.11 -8.35
CA GLU A 22 -11.54 10.31 -8.38
C GLU A 22 -10.86 9.79 -7.11
N LYS A 23 -11.45 10.03 -5.93
CA LYS A 23 -10.94 9.46 -4.67
C LYS A 23 -10.97 7.93 -4.65
N ARG A 24 -12.00 7.31 -5.23
CA ARG A 24 -12.09 5.85 -5.33
C ARG A 24 -11.02 5.31 -6.27
N ASP A 25 -10.86 5.91 -7.44
CA ASP A 25 -9.90 5.48 -8.45
C ASP A 25 -8.45 5.63 -7.93
N LEU A 26 -8.14 6.72 -7.21
CA LEU A 26 -6.86 6.92 -6.52
C LEU A 26 -6.61 5.82 -5.47
N LYS A 27 -7.63 5.49 -4.69
CA LYS A 27 -7.54 4.43 -3.67
C LYS A 27 -7.29 3.07 -4.30
N ASP A 28 -8.05 2.71 -5.33
CA ASP A 28 -7.93 1.42 -6.01
C ASP A 28 -6.58 1.29 -6.73
N ASN A 29 -6.05 2.38 -7.30
CA ASN A 29 -4.72 2.41 -7.89
C ASN A 29 -3.63 2.13 -6.83
N ALA A 30 -3.66 2.84 -5.69
CA ALA A 30 -2.69 2.62 -4.62
C ALA A 30 -2.72 1.18 -4.09
N LEU A 31 -3.93 0.66 -3.85
CA LEU A 31 -4.12 -0.71 -3.36
C LEU A 31 -3.63 -1.76 -4.38
N ARG A 32 -3.85 -1.54 -5.68
CA ARG A 32 -3.33 -2.43 -6.73
C ARG A 32 -1.81 -2.44 -6.76
N SER A 33 -1.17 -1.27 -6.68
CA SER A 33 0.27 -1.14 -6.74
C SER A 33 0.97 -1.84 -5.57
N ILE A 34 0.55 -1.59 -4.33
CA ILE A 34 1.12 -2.28 -3.15
C ILE A 34 0.77 -3.78 -3.13
N SER A 35 -0.43 -4.17 -3.58
CA SER A 35 -0.79 -5.59 -3.68
C SER A 35 0.12 -6.33 -4.65
N THR A 36 0.52 -5.70 -5.75
CA THR A 36 1.45 -6.27 -6.72
C THR A 36 2.83 -6.45 -6.08
N ALA A 37 3.39 -5.41 -5.46
CA ALA A 37 4.69 -5.49 -4.78
C ALA A 37 4.71 -6.58 -3.70
N LEU A 38 3.63 -6.69 -2.91
CA LEU A 38 3.46 -7.72 -1.89
C LEU A 38 3.41 -9.13 -2.48
N LEU A 39 2.63 -9.34 -3.55
CA LEU A 39 2.50 -10.65 -4.19
C LEU A 39 3.83 -11.11 -4.78
N GLU A 40 4.48 -10.25 -5.57
CA GLU A 40 5.76 -10.55 -6.21
C GLU A 40 6.85 -10.86 -5.18
N THR A 41 6.88 -10.13 -4.06
CA THR A 41 7.81 -10.41 -2.96
C THR A 41 7.54 -11.79 -2.32
N LYS A 42 6.28 -12.17 -2.13
CA LYS A 42 5.92 -13.50 -1.62
C LYS A 42 6.32 -14.61 -2.58
N LEU A 43 6.11 -14.40 -3.88
CA LEU A 43 6.51 -15.34 -4.92
C LEU A 43 8.02 -15.53 -4.94
N TYR A 44 8.78 -14.44 -4.79
CA TYR A 44 10.23 -14.47 -4.67
C TYR A 44 10.70 -15.27 -3.45
N TYR A 45 10.17 -14.98 -2.26
CA TYR A 45 10.53 -15.74 -1.04
C TYR A 45 10.15 -17.23 -1.14
N ARG A 46 8.96 -17.55 -1.65
CA ARG A 46 8.56 -18.94 -1.94
C ARG A 46 9.57 -19.65 -2.86
N ASP A 47 10.06 -18.95 -3.86
CA ASP A 47 10.99 -19.51 -4.84
C ASP A 47 12.37 -19.76 -4.22
N LEU A 48 12.85 -18.87 -3.35
CA LEU A 48 14.05 -19.08 -2.53
C LEU A 48 13.89 -20.28 -1.59
N GLU A 49 12.75 -20.40 -0.91
CA GLU A 49 12.44 -21.55 -0.04
C GLU A 49 12.45 -22.89 -0.79
N LYS A 50 12.14 -22.87 -2.09
CA LYS A 50 12.22 -24.05 -2.98
C LYS A 50 13.63 -24.32 -3.50
N GLY A 51 14.64 -23.58 -3.05
CA GLY A 51 16.03 -23.74 -3.44
C GLY A 51 16.40 -23.08 -4.76
N LYS A 52 15.56 -22.20 -5.32
CA LYS A 52 16.00 -21.37 -6.45
C LYS A 52 17.06 -20.38 -5.96
N PRO A 53 18.11 -20.12 -6.75
CA PRO A 53 19.14 -19.16 -6.37
C PRO A 53 18.57 -17.74 -6.33
N ARG A 54 19.23 -16.88 -5.55
CA ARG A 54 18.99 -15.44 -5.54
C ARG A 54 19.05 -14.88 -6.97
N ASN A 55 18.08 -14.04 -7.33
CA ASN A 55 18.00 -13.45 -8.67
C ASN A 55 17.96 -11.92 -8.57
N MET A 56 19.05 -11.28 -8.99
CA MET A 56 19.22 -9.82 -8.90
C MET A 56 18.25 -9.04 -9.81
N ASP A 57 17.88 -9.59 -10.97
CA ASP A 57 16.91 -8.94 -11.85
C ASP A 57 15.52 -8.89 -11.22
N VAL A 58 15.15 -9.97 -10.51
CA VAL A 58 13.90 -10.01 -9.75
C VAL A 58 13.96 -9.02 -8.59
N GLU A 59 15.05 -8.97 -7.84
CA GLU A 59 15.22 -7.99 -6.75
C GLU A 59 15.14 -6.54 -7.24
N ALA A 60 15.79 -6.22 -8.36
CA ALA A 60 15.67 -4.91 -9.00
C ALA A 60 14.24 -4.59 -9.43
N GLN A 61 13.50 -5.60 -9.90
CA GLN A 61 12.09 -5.43 -10.25
C GLN A 61 11.20 -5.24 -9.01
N LEU A 62 11.49 -5.94 -7.90
CA LEU A 62 10.82 -5.72 -6.62
C LEU A 62 11.04 -4.29 -6.15
N SER A 63 12.27 -3.76 -6.21
CA SER A 63 12.57 -2.37 -5.88
C SER A 63 11.67 -1.39 -6.64
N LYS A 64 11.54 -1.57 -7.97
CA LYS A 64 10.66 -0.76 -8.82
C LYS A 64 9.19 -0.85 -8.40
N TYR A 65 8.68 -2.04 -8.09
CA TYR A 65 7.29 -2.19 -7.66
C TYR A 65 7.01 -1.51 -6.33
N TRP A 66 7.95 -1.60 -5.38
CA TRP A 66 7.84 -0.95 -4.08
C TRP A 66 7.86 0.58 -4.20
N GLY A 67 8.78 1.15 -5.00
CA GLY A 67 8.83 2.60 -5.25
C GLY A 67 7.60 3.10 -6.01
N ALA A 68 7.13 2.34 -7.01
CA ALA A 68 5.90 2.67 -7.73
C ALA A 68 4.66 2.66 -6.82
N ALA A 69 4.62 1.80 -5.80
CA ALA A 69 3.53 1.76 -4.84
C ALA A 69 3.53 2.97 -3.88
N ALA A 70 4.71 3.50 -3.52
CA ALA A 70 4.82 4.65 -2.62
C ALA A 70 4.14 5.91 -3.19
N ILE A 71 4.22 6.14 -4.50
CA ILE A 71 3.70 7.34 -5.18
C ILE A 71 2.19 7.56 -4.94
N PRO A 72 1.28 6.62 -5.27
CA PRO A 72 -0.14 6.81 -5.03
C PRO A 72 -0.51 6.65 -3.54
N LEU A 73 0.27 5.90 -2.76
CA LEU A 73 0.02 5.71 -1.33
C LEU A 73 0.14 6.99 -0.51
N ARG A 74 1.02 7.92 -0.90
CA ARG A 74 1.22 9.20 -0.19
C ARG A 74 -0.08 10.01 0.00
N HIS A 75 -1.09 9.78 -0.86
CA HIS A 75 -2.37 10.46 -0.80
C HIS A 75 -3.39 9.78 0.13
N ILE A 76 -3.04 8.61 0.68
CA ILE A 76 -3.92 7.75 1.48
C ILE A 76 -3.33 7.50 2.86
N ASP A 77 -2.05 7.13 2.90
CA ASP A 77 -1.31 6.79 4.11
C ASP A 77 0.18 7.10 3.88
N GLU A 78 0.64 8.24 4.39
CA GLU A 78 2.01 8.72 4.21
C GLU A 78 3.06 7.83 4.90
N GLU A 79 2.72 7.25 6.06
CA GLU A 79 3.61 6.36 6.78
C GLU A 79 3.84 5.08 5.97
N LEU A 80 2.76 4.46 5.46
CA LEU A 80 2.86 3.29 4.60
C LEU A 80 3.56 3.59 3.27
N ALA A 81 3.38 4.79 2.72
CA ALA A 81 4.12 5.23 1.54
C ALA A 81 5.63 5.27 1.81
N MET A 82 6.06 5.86 2.93
CA MET A 82 7.47 5.86 3.34
C MET A 82 8.00 4.46 3.60
N THR A 83 7.21 3.57 4.21
CA THR A 83 7.60 2.16 4.36
C THR A 83 7.81 1.48 3.01
N CYS A 84 6.99 1.78 2.00
CA CYS A 84 7.18 1.26 0.64
C CYS A 84 8.47 1.79 0.01
N GLU A 85 8.81 3.07 0.22
CA GLU A 85 10.06 3.66 -0.25
C GLU A 85 11.27 2.97 0.38
N TYR A 86 11.30 2.81 1.71
CA TYR A 86 12.37 2.08 2.39
C TYR A 86 12.45 0.61 1.94
N LYS A 87 11.31 -0.01 1.61
CA LYS A 87 11.31 -1.36 1.05
C LYS A 87 11.90 -1.39 -0.36
N ALA A 88 11.67 -0.36 -1.16
CA ALA A 88 12.29 -0.20 -2.47
C ALA A 88 13.82 -0.09 -2.35
N ASP A 89 14.30 0.76 -1.43
CA ASP A 89 15.71 0.93 -1.13
C ASP A 89 16.35 -0.36 -0.61
N PHE A 90 15.67 -1.08 0.28
CA PHE A 90 16.11 -2.40 0.74
C PHE A 90 16.41 -3.35 -0.42
N TRP A 91 15.55 -3.41 -1.43
CA TRP A 91 15.76 -4.29 -2.58
C TRP A 91 16.89 -3.86 -3.51
N THR A 92 17.35 -2.60 -3.44
CA THR A 92 18.53 -2.17 -4.21
C THR A 92 19.82 -2.75 -3.65
N ASN A 93 19.91 -2.90 -2.31
CA ASN A 93 21.06 -3.50 -1.66
C ASN A 93 20.70 -4.04 -0.26
N PRO A 94 20.16 -5.28 -0.16
CA PRO A 94 19.73 -5.86 1.12
C PRO A 94 20.84 -6.02 2.16
N GLU A 95 22.09 -6.19 1.71
CA GLU A 95 23.27 -6.42 2.57
C GLU A 95 23.60 -5.20 3.44
N ASN A 96 23.18 -4.00 3.02
CA ASN A 96 23.44 -2.75 3.74
C ASN A 96 22.45 -2.50 4.89
N TRP A 97 21.45 -3.36 5.09
CA TRP A 97 20.39 -3.14 6.08
C TRP A 97 20.56 -4.09 7.27
N SER A 98 20.74 -3.53 8.47
CA SER A 98 20.74 -4.33 9.70
C SER A 98 19.33 -4.79 10.07
N ALA A 99 19.25 -5.87 10.86
CA ALA A 99 17.97 -6.38 11.36
C ALA A 99 17.25 -5.35 12.25
N GLU A 100 18.02 -4.56 13.00
CA GLU A 100 17.55 -3.46 13.83
C GLU A 100 16.91 -2.35 12.99
N GLU A 101 17.55 -1.97 11.89
CA GLU A 101 17.03 -0.97 10.95
C GLU A 101 15.75 -1.46 10.28
N ILE A 102 15.75 -2.69 9.76
CA ILE A 102 14.57 -3.33 9.15
C ILE A 102 13.37 -3.30 10.11
N LYS A 103 13.61 -3.61 11.39
CA LYS A 103 12.57 -3.57 12.42
C LYS A 103 12.12 -2.14 12.73
N ARG A 104 13.06 -1.19 12.83
CA ARG A 104 12.79 0.23 13.15
C ARG A 104 11.93 0.90 12.08
N VAL A 105 12.19 0.64 10.81
CA VAL A 105 11.46 1.27 9.69
C VAL A 105 10.21 0.49 9.25
N GLY A 106 9.91 -0.64 9.91
CA GLY A 106 8.67 -1.40 9.68
C GLY A 106 8.59 -2.11 8.32
N ILE A 107 9.71 -2.34 7.63
CA ILE A 107 9.71 -2.90 6.27
C ILE A 107 9.57 -4.43 6.23
N LYS A 108 9.22 -5.09 7.35
CA LYS A 108 8.93 -6.54 7.33
C LYS A 108 7.67 -6.80 6.49
N LEU A 109 7.71 -7.85 5.69
CA LEU A 109 6.63 -8.14 4.73
C LEU A 109 5.29 -8.37 5.44
N GLU A 110 5.32 -8.95 6.64
CA GLU A 110 4.16 -9.20 7.49
C GLU A 110 3.53 -7.88 7.99
N ASP A 111 4.36 -6.92 8.38
CA ASP A 111 3.92 -5.64 8.94
C ASP A 111 3.28 -4.78 7.83
N VAL A 112 3.93 -4.69 6.67
CA VAL A 112 3.37 -4.04 5.48
C VAL A 112 2.08 -4.74 5.03
N SER A 113 2.03 -6.09 5.07
CA SER A 113 0.82 -6.85 4.74
C SER A 113 -0.34 -6.56 5.70
N LYS A 114 -0.07 -6.30 6.98
CA LYS A 114 -1.10 -5.92 7.97
C LYS A 114 -1.61 -4.50 7.69
N ALA A 115 -0.70 -3.56 7.45
CA ALA A 115 -1.05 -2.18 7.10
C ALA A 115 -1.89 -2.13 5.82
N TYR A 116 -1.47 -2.83 4.77
CA TYR A 116 -2.27 -2.98 3.54
C TYR A 116 -3.70 -3.49 3.81
N ARG A 117 -3.84 -4.57 4.60
CA ARG A 117 -5.16 -5.15 4.90
C ARG A 117 -6.06 -4.20 5.69
N SER A 118 -5.50 -3.36 6.57
CA SER A 118 -6.30 -2.39 7.33
C SER A 118 -6.96 -1.35 6.43
N ILE A 119 -6.26 -0.93 5.36
CA ILE A 119 -6.74 0.05 4.38
C ILE A 119 -7.68 -0.60 3.35
N ALA A 120 -7.33 -1.80 2.87
CA ALA A 120 -8.09 -2.52 1.85
C ALA A 120 -9.38 -3.12 2.41
N MET A 121 -9.37 -3.61 3.65
CA MET A 121 -10.47 -4.35 4.29
C MET A 121 -10.80 -3.81 5.69
N PRO A 122 -11.21 -2.54 5.82
CA PRO A 122 -11.39 -1.87 7.12
C PRO A 122 -12.46 -2.52 8.01
N ARG A 123 -13.46 -3.18 7.42
CA ARG A 123 -14.51 -3.87 8.20
C ARG A 123 -13.98 -5.11 8.92
N PHE A 124 -13.02 -5.82 8.34
CA PHE A 124 -12.48 -7.06 8.90
C PHE A 124 -11.33 -6.81 9.88
N SER A 125 -10.55 -5.74 9.68
CA SER A 125 -9.47 -5.36 10.59
C SER A 125 -9.97 -4.92 11.97
N ASN A 126 -11.12 -4.24 12.03
CA ASN A 126 -11.74 -3.80 13.28
C ASN A 126 -12.33 -4.96 14.12
N VAL A 127 -12.81 -6.02 13.45
CA VAL A 127 -13.32 -7.23 14.13
C VAL A 127 -12.17 -8.03 14.74
N ALA A 128 -11.07 -8.22 13.99
CA ALA A 128 -9.89 -8.90 14.50
C ALA A 128 -9.27 -8.20 15.72
N ARG A 129 -9.22 -6.85 15.70
CA ARG A 129 -8.68 -6.06 16.82
C ARG A 129 -9.52 -6.18 18.10
N LYS A 130 -10.85 -6.28 17.99
CA LYS A 130 -11.75 -6.51 19.14
C LYS A 130 -11.62 -7.91 19.73
N ALA A 131 -11.35 -8.92 18.91
CA ALA A 131 -11.22 -10.31 19.35
C ALA A 131 -9.91 -10.61 20.09
N SER A 132 -8.82 -9.87 19.82
CA SER A 132 -7.54 -10.01 20.55
C SER A 132 -7.47 -9.25 21.89
N SER A 133 -8.47 -8.42 22.19
CA SER A 133 -8.56 -7.61 23.41
C SER A 133 -9.59 -8.14 24.42
N ALA A 134 -10.18 -9.31 24.15
CA ALA A 134 -11.09 -10.05 25.01
C ALA A 134 -10.43 -11.37 25.42
#